data_AF-A0A0E9TB69-F1
#
_entry.id   AF-A0A0E9TB69-F1
#
_cell.length_a   1.000
_cell.length_b   1.000
_cell.length_c   1.000
_cell.angle_alpha   90.00
_cell.angle_beta   90.00
_cell.angle_gamma   90.00
#
_symmetry.space_group_name_H-M   'P 1'
#
loop_
_entity.id
_entity.type
_entity.pdbx_description
1 polymer ?
#
loop_
_entity_poly.entity_id
_entity_poly.type
_entity_poly.pdbx_seq_one_letter_code
_entity_poly.pdbx_strand_id
1 'polypeptide(L)' 'MGAQRNGFKRESYILSVDVGITSIRCHIYDKNAVIKDRAPKKVSLS' A
#
# COMPACT_ATOMS: atom_id res chain seq x y z
N MET A 1 13.42 26.43 -12.69
CA MET A 1 12.01 26.16 -13.05
C MET A 1 11.98 24.94 -13.95
N GLY A 2 11.71 23.75 -13.39
CA GLY A 2 11.66 22.51 -14.17
C GLY A 2 10.23 22.22 -14.60
N ALA A 3 10.00 22.15 -15.91
CA ALA A 3 8.70 21.82 -16.49
C ALA A 3 8.32 20.37 -16.13
N GLN A 4 7.12 20.18 -15.59
CA GLN A 4 6.55 18.88 -15.29
C GLN A 4 6.37 18.10 -16.60
N ARG A 5 7.16 17.03 -16.82
CA ARG A 5 7.07 16.19 -18.03
C ARG A 5 5.66 15.58 -18.12
N ASN A 6 4.94 15.96 -19.18
CA ASN A 6 3.70 15.38 -19.71
C ASN A 6 2.94 14.39 -18.79
N GLY A 7 1.85 14.86 -18.17
CA GLY A 7 0.73 14.00 -17.75
C GLY A 7 0.98 12.96 -16.66
N PHE A 8 2.21 12.78 -16.18
CA PHE A 8 2.50 11.86 -15.09
C PHE A 8 2.01 12.46 -13.77
N LYS A 9 0.74 12.17 -13.42
CA LYS A 9 0.24 12.39 -12.07
C LYS A 9 0.93 11.39 -11.16
N ARG A 10 1.82 11.89 -10.31
CA ARG A 10 2.46 11.09 -9.26
C ARG A 10 1.40 10.73 -8.22
N GLU A 11 0.72 9.62 -8.44
CA GLU A 11 -0.16 9.05 -7.42
C GLU A 11 0.68 8.55 -6.25
N SER A 12 0.26 8.89 -5.03
CA SER A 12 0.94 8.52 -3.80
C SER A 12 0.03 7.61 -3.00
N TYR A 13 0.60 6.53 -2.47
CA TYR A 13 -0.12 5.52 -1.70
C TYR A 13 0.53 5.33 -0.34
N ILE A 14 -0.27 4.90 0.62
CA ILE A 14 0.18 4.52 1.96
C ILE A 14 0.06 3.00 2.07
N LEU A 15 1.15 2.33 2.38
CA LEU A 15 1.15 0.91 2.72
C LEU A 15 1.02 0.76 4.23
N SER A 16 -0.04 0.11 4.69
CA SER A 16 -0.15 -0.38 6.07
C SER A 16 0.19 -1.86 6.11
N VAL A 17 1.00 -2.24 7.09
CA VAL A 17 1.35 -3.63 7.37
C VAL A 17 0.97 -3.93 8.81
N ASP A 18 0.09 -4.90 8.99
CA ASP A 18 -0.29 -5.46 10.29
C ASP A 18 0.35 -6.84 10.44
N VAL A 19 1.19 -6.99 11.45
CA VAL A 19 1.92 -8.22 11.75
C VAL A 19 1.29 -8.86 12.97
N GLY A 20 0.50 -9.90 12.71
CA GLY A 20 -0.05 -10.76 13.74
C GLY A 20 0.79 -12.03 13.93
N ILE A 21 0.47 -12.78 14.99
CA ILE A 21 1.17 -14.03 15.36
C ILE A 21 1.13 -15.07 14.23
N THR A 22 0.04 -15.13 13.47
CA THR A 22 -0.21 -16.17 12.45
C THR A 22 -0.36 -15.62 11.03
N SER A 23 -0.27 -14.31 10.85
CA SER A 23 -0.57 -13.67 9.57
C SER A 23 0.06 -12.29 9.45
N ILE A 24 0.45 -11.95 8.23
CA ILE A 24 0.81 -10.59 7.84
C ILE A 24 -0.29 -10.09 6.90
N ARG A 25 -0.84 -8.91 7.21
CA ARG A 25 -1.89 -8.27 6.42
C ARG A 25 -1.37 -6.95 5.87
N CYS A 26 -1.51 -6.76 4.56
CA CYS A 26 -1.11 -5.53 3.89
C CYS A 26 -2.34 -4.82 3.32
N HIS A 27 -2.43 -3.51 3.53
CA HIS A 27 -3.47 -2.66 2.92
C HIS A 27 -2.81 -1.48 2.21
N ILE A 28 -3.22 -1.23 0.97
CA ILE A 28 -2.78 -0.06 0.20
C ILE A 28 -3.90 0.96 0.24
N TYR A 29 -3.62 2.16 0.73
CA TYR A 29 -4.56 3.27 0.78
C TYR A 29 -4.19 4.36 -0.20
N ASP A 30 -5.19 5.02 -0.77
CA ASP A 30 -4.99 6.31 -1.42
C ASP A 30 -4.93 7.46 -0.39
N LYS A 31 -4.71 8.67 -0.88
CA LYS A 31 -4.66 9.90 -0.07
C LYS A 31 -5.94 10.22 0.71
N ASN A 32 -7.08 9.63 0.35
CA ASN A 32 -8.36 9.81 1.04
C ASN A 32 -8.60 8.68 2.05
N ALA A 33 -7.57 7.90 2.38
CA ALA A 33 -7.65 6.71 3.24
C ALA A 33 -8.60 5.62 2.71
N VAL A 34 -8.84 5.59 1.38
CA VAL A 34 -9.64 4.54 0.76
C VAL A 34 -8.74 3.38 0.37
N ILE A 35 -9.14 2.17 0.76
CA ILE A 35 -8.41 0.94 0.42
C ILE A 35 -8.50 0.71 -1.09
N LYS A 36 -7.35 0.59 -1.74
CA LYS A 36 -7.21 0.22 -3.15
C LYS A 36 -6.89 -1.25 -3.36
N ASP A 37 -6.16 -1.84 -2.42
CA ASP A 37 -5.79 -3.25 -2.49
C ASP A 37 -5.56 -3.84 -1.10
N ARG A 38 -5.72 -5.16 -1.00
CA ARG A 38 -5.48 -5.95 0.22
C ARG A 38 -4.72 -7.22 -0.13
N ALA A 39 -3.60 -7.45 0.56
CA ALA A 39 -2.84 -8.69 0.45
C ALA A 39 -2.73 -9.38 1.83
N PRO A 40 -3.60 -10.34 2.14
CA PRO A 40 -3.46 -11.20 3.32
C PRO A 40 -2.55 -12.38 3.00
N LYS A 41 -1.46 -12.55 3.77
CA LYS A 41 -0.58 -13.73 3.68
C LYS A 41 -0.54 -14.43 5.04
N LYS A 42 -0.96 -15.71 5.06
CA LYS A 42 -0.77 -16.58 6.22
C LYS A 42 0.72 -16.92 6.34
N VAL A 43 1.28 -16.72 7.52
CA VAL A 43 2.68 -17.05 7.80
C VAL A 43 2.70 -18.31 8.64
N SER A 44 3.45 -19.31 8.17
CA SER A 44 3.76 -20.51 8.95
C SER A 44 5.18 -20.36 9.46
N LEU A 45 5.37 -20.50 10.77
CA LEU A 45 6.71 -20.61 11.36
C LEU A 45 7.17 -22.05 11.14
N SER A 46 8.27 -22.21 10.40
CA SER A 46 8.95 -23.49 10.15
C SER A 46 9.93 -23.82 11.26
#